data_AF-A0A969BJ87-F1
#
_entry.id   AF-A0A969BJ87-F1
#
_cell.length_a   1.000
_cell.length_b   1.000
_cell.length_c   1.000
_cell.angle_alpha   90.00
_cell.angle_beta   90.00
_cell.angle_gamma   90.00
#
_symmetry.space_group_name_H-M   'P 1'
#
loop_
_entity.id
_entity.type
_entity.pdbx_description
1 polymer ?
#
loop_
_entity_poly.entity_id
_entity_poly.type
_entity_poly.pdbx_seq_one_letter_code
_entity_poly.pdbx_strand_id
1 'polypeptide(L)'
;MKLQSNQDKSESKSIVFIDATVSDYQSLIDGVYPGIEVVVLDSKKSGLEEITEYLQKGNYKSVHIVSHGSAGNLQWGKTSLNSSNLNNYTSLLSQWRNSLTDDADILLYGCDVASGEGAAFLRQLSEITQADIAASNDLTGSAILGGDWDLEVKTGEIESGVAFRQETIKAYRSILPLSIANSPMTVGSNPLSVSVGDFNGDGKLDLATANYGSNNVSILLGNGNGTFNASTTVAVGFNPYSVSVGDFNSDGKLDLATANYVSNNVSILLGNGNGTFSTTVTNIGAGALNPISVSVGDFNGDSKQDLATANDFSDNVSILLGNGNGTFSMAVTSLGVGASTPVSLSVGDFNGDGKQDLVTANDFSNNISILLGNGNGTFGATPNVIAVGNNPNSVRVADFNGDGKQDLAVTSLAGNNISILLGNGNGTFSPALTPTVAVGFAPYSVNVGDFNSDAKQDLAVANYDENNNNVSIFLGDGSGGFSAAPIPNITVGNSPVSVSVGDFNGDGKQDLVTANNDAGSISVVLNVNNIIGTSELISFQQLLGEM
;
A
#
# COMPACT_ATOMS: atom_id res chain seq x y z
N MET A 1 -17.78 -11.31 -72.33
CA MET A 1 -18.07 -12.03 -71.08
C MET A 1 -16.79 -12.04 -70.25
N LYS A 2 -16.57 -10.99 -69.45
CA LYS A 2 -15.45 -10.90 -68.51
C LYS A 2 -16.04 -11.13 -67.12
N LEU A 3 -15.60 -12.21 -66.49
CA LEU A 3 -15.98 -12.62 -65.15
C LEU A 3 -15.55 -11.52 -64.16
N GLN A 4 -16.52 -10.96 -63.43
CA GLN A 4 -16.28 -10.26 -62.19
C GLN A 4 -15.73 -11.28 -61.19
N SER A 5 -14.51 -11.06 -60.71
CA SER A 5 -14.00 -11.71 -59.51
C SER A 5 -14.76 -11.14 -58.32
N ASN A 6 -15.67 -11.94 -57.76
CA ASN A 6 -16.10 -11.78 -56.38
C ASN A 6 -14.87 -11.91 -55.49
N GLN A 7 -14.31 -10.78 -55.03
CA GLN A 7 -13.61 -10.80 -53.76
C GLN A 7 -14.69 -10.80 -52.68
N ASP A 8 -14.72 -11.86 -51.89
CA ASP A 8 -15.54 -11.99 -50.69
C ASP A 8 -15.44 -10.71 -49.85
N LYS A 9 -16.59 -10.06 -49.61
CA LYS A 9 -16.75 -9.24 -48.41
C LYS A 9 -16.61 -10.19 -47.23
N SER A 10 -15.43 -10.28 -46.64
CA SER A 10 -15.29 -10.77 -45.27
C SER A 10 -16.28 -9.97 -44.41
N GLU A 11 -17.34 -10.58 -43.91
CA GLU A 11 -18.21 -9.93 -42.93
C GLU A 11 -17.32 -9.44 -41.78
N SER A 12 -17.33 -8.13 -41.54
CA SER A 12 -16.58 -7.50 -40.45
C SER A 12 -17.11 -8.01 -39.12
N LYS A 13 -16.22 -8.55 -38.29
CA LYS A 13 -16.58 -9.28 -37.07
C LYS A 13 -16.49 -8.41 -35.82
N SER A 14 -17.11 -8.85 -34.75
CA SER A 14 -16.91 -8.30 -33.40
C SER A 14 -16.19 -9.35 -32.56
N ILE A 15 -15.30 -8.89 -31.68
CA ILE A 15 -14.52 -9.77 -30.80
C ILE A 15 -14.46 -9.18 -29.39
N VAL A 16 -14.48 -10.05 -28.40
CA VAL A 16 -14.22 -9.72 -27.00
C VAL A 16 -13.06 -10.52 -26.44
N PHE A 17 -12.09 -9.80 -25.91
CA PHE A 17 -10.99 -10.33 -25.11
C PHE A 17 -11.35 -10.20 -23.64
N ILE A 18 -11.23 -11.29 -22.88
CA ILE A 18 -11.52 -11.30 -21.44
C ILE A 18 -10.28 -11.79 -20.71
N ASP A 19 -9.76 -10.97 -19.82
CA ASP A 19 -8.63 -11.36 -18.96
C ASP A 19 -9.06 -12.46 -17.97
N ALA A 20 -8.31 -13.58 -17.93
CA ALA A 20 -8.59 -14.69 -17.02
C ALA A 20 -8.43 -14.34 -15.53
N THR A 21 -7.82 -13.21 -15.19
CA THR A 21 -7.68 -12.71 -13.82
C THR A 21 -8.85 -11.85 -13.36
N VAL A 22 -9.80 -11.53 -14.26
CA VAL A 22 -11.05 -10.87 -13.87
C VAL A 22 -11.93 -11.85 -13.10
N SER A 23 -12.49 -11.40 -11.98
CA SER A 23 -13.33 -12.21 -11.11
C SER A 23 -14.55 -12.74 -11.86
N ASP A 24 -14.83 -14.04 -11.75
CA ASP A 24 -15.96 -14.68 -12.44
C ASP A 24 -16.02 -14.41 -13.96
N TYR A 25 -14.84 -14.37 -14.60
CA TYR A 25 -14.73 -14.18 -16.05
C TYR A 25 -15.52 -15.23 -16.85
N GLN A 26 -15.79 -16.41 -16.30
CA GLN A 26 -16.57 -17.46 -16.95
C GLN A 26 -18.04 -17.04 -17.15
N SER A 27 -18.65 -16.37 -16.17
CA SER A 27 -19.99 -15.80 -16.32
C SER A 27 -20.03 -14.71 -17.39
N LEU A 28 -18.93 -13.97 -17.57
CA LEU A 28 -18.81 -12.97 -18.65
C LEU A 28 -18.72 -13.66 -20.01
N ILE A 29 -17.93 -14.72 -20.16
CA ILE A 29 -17.87 -15.54 -21.39
C ILE A 29 -19.27 -16.04 -21.76
N ASP A 30 -19.99 -16.63 -20.80
CA ASP A 30 -21.33 -17.18 -21.02
C ASP A 30 -22.35 -16.09 -21.37
N GLY A 31 -22.06 -14.84 -21.00
CA GLY A 31 -22.91 -13.67 -21.21
C GLY A 31 -22.76 -12.95 -22.54
N VAL A 32 -21.73 -13.27 -23.33
CA VAL A 32 -21.46 -12.60 -24.60
C VAL A 32 -22.59 -12.85 -25.61
N TYR A 33 -22.98 -11.82 -26.38
CA TYR A 33 -23.98 -11.97 -27.44
C TYR A 33 -23.53 -12.96 -28.53
N PRO A 34 -24.44 -13.82 -29.04
CA PRO A 34 -24.12 -14.71 -30.15
C PRO A 34 -23.60 -13.95 -31.37
N GLY A 35 -22.51 -14.46 -31.98
CA GLY A 35 -21.88 -13.85 -33.16
C GLY A 35 -20.69 -12.94 -32.85
N ILE A 36 -20.40 -12.67 -31.57
CA ILE A 36 -19.15 -12.05 -31.13
C ILE A 36 -18.14 -13.16 -30.81
N GLU A 37 -16.93 -13.08 -31.37
CA GLU A 37 -15.84 -14.01 -31.04
C GLU A 37 -15.34 -13.77 -29.60
N VAL A 38 -15.06 -14.82 -28.84
CA VAL A 38 -14.57 -14.71 -27.45
C VAL A 38 -13.16 -15.28 -27.35
N VAL A 39 -12.25 -14.53 -26.75
CA VAL A 39 -10.87 -14.94 -26.48
C VAL A 39 -10.54 -14.69 -25.01
N VAL A 40 -10.01 -15.69 -24.33
CA VAL A 40 -9.53 -15.56 -22.95
C VAL A 40 -8.04 -15.31 -22.97
N LEU A 41 -7.58 -14.24 -22.32
CA LEU A 41 -6.16 -13.89 -22.23
C LEU A 41 -5.48 -14.70 -21.12
N ASP A 42 -4.25 -15.14 -21.36
CA ASP A 42 -3.49 -15.89 -20.36
C ASP A 42 -2.87 -14.93 -19.35
N SER A 43 -3.31 -15.04 -18.10
CA SER A 43 -2.78 -14.30 -16.93
C SER A 43 -1.25 -14.27 -16.83
N LYS A 44 -0.54 -15.25 -17.41
CA LYS A 44 0.92 -15.39 -17.30
C LYS A 44 1.70 -14.75 -18.45
N LYS A 45 1.02 -14.27 -19.50
CA LYS A 45 1.61 -13.69 -20.71
C LYS A 45 1.28 -12.21 -20.85
N SER A 46 1.91 -11.56 -21.83
CA SER A 46 1.55 -10.20 -22.22
C SER A 46 0.20 -10.23 -22.95
N GLY A 47 -0.84 -9.65 -22.33
CA GLY A 47 -2.16 -9.55 -22.99
C GLY A 47 -2.09 -8.76 -24.30
N LEU A 48 -1.22 -7.74 -24.37
CA LEU A 48 -1.02 -6.95 -25.59
C LEU A 48 -0.50 -7.81 -26.75
N GLU A 49 0.47 -8.68 -26.49
CA GLU A 49 1.02 -9.58 -27.53
C GLU A 49 -0.02 -10.60 -27.99
N GLU A 50 -0.79 -11.18 -27.05
CA GLU A 50 -1.85 -12.14 -27.37
C GLU A 50 -2.98 -11.50 -28.19
N ILE A 51 -3.43 -10.30 -27.83
CA ILE A 51 -4.43 -9.56 -28.62
C ILE A 51 -3.88 -9.27 -30.01
N THR A 52 -2.65 -8.76 -30.10
CA THR A 52 -2.00 -8.43 -31.38
C THR A 52 -1.92 -9.65 -32.30
N GLU A 53 -1.49 -10.80 -31.77
CA GLU A 53 -1.42 -12.06 -32.53
C GLU A 53 -2.81 -12.53 -32.99
N TYR A 54 -3.83 -12.39 -32.15
CA TYR A 54 -5.16 -12.84 -32.49
C TYR A 54 -5.82 -11.97 -33.55
N LEU A 55 -5.71 -10.65 -33.44
CA LEU A 55 -6.32 -9.70 -34.38
C LEU A 55 -5.81 -9.91 -35.81
N GLN A 56 -4.57 -10.37 -36.01
CA GLN A 56 -4.02 -10.69 -37.34
C GLN A 56 -4.83 -11.75 -38.12
N LYS A 57 -5.74 -12.48 -37.47
CA LYS A 57 -6.53 -13.56 -38.07
C LYS A 57 -7.82 -13.08 -38.75
N GLY A 58 -8.19 -11.82 -38.60
CA GLY A 58 -9.48 -11.32 -39.06
C GLY A 58 -9.52 -9.84 -39.40
N ASN A 59 -10.72 -9.39 -39.72
CA ASN A 59 -11.05 -7.98 -39.95
C ASN A 59 -12.25 -7.64 -39.05
N TYR A 60 -12.03 -6.73 -38.10
CA TYR A 60 -12.93 -6.49 -36.98
C TYR A 60 -13.48 -5.06 -37.01
N LYS A 61 -14.80 -4.93 -36.81
CA LYS A 61 -15.48 -3.65 -36.63
C LYS A 61 -15.60 -3.24 -35.16
N SER A 62 -15.46 -4.20 -34.24
CA SER A 62 -15.43 -3.88 -32.82
C SER A 62 -14.52 -4.83 -32.05
N VAL A 63 -13.70 -4.25 -31.18
CA VAL A 63 -12.81 -4.95 -30.26
C VAL A 63 -13.17 -4.55 -28.84
N HIS A 64 -13.72 -5.47 -28.09
CA HIS A 64 -14.04 -5.30 -26.69
C HIS A 64 -12.91 -5.91 -25.86
N ILE A 65 -12.42 -5.20 -24.84
CA ILE A 65 -11.37 -5.69 -23.96
C ILE A 65 -11.85 -5.55 -22.52
N VAL A 66 -12.15 -6.67 -21.88
CA VAL A 66 -12.49 -6.74 -20.47
C VAL A 66 -11.24 -7.10 -19.68
N SER A 67 -10.77 -6.15 -18.89
CA SER A 67 -9.57 -6.31 -18.10
C SER A 67 -9.67 -5.46 -16.83
N HIS A 68 -8.55 -5.27 -16.16
CA HIS A 68 -8.44 -4.50 -14.93
C HIS A 68 -8.05 -3.05 -15.22
N GLY A 69 -8.60 -2.08 -14.48
CA GLY A 69 -8.32 -0.66 -14.71
C GLY A 69 -8.15 0.19 -13.45
N SER A 70 -7.38 1.27 -13.57
CA SER A 70 -7.39 2.41 -12.65
C SER A 70 -7.27 3.71 -13.44
N ALA A 71 -7.27 4.87 -12.76
CA ALA A 71 -7.05 6.18 -13.37
C ALA A 71 -5.87 6.17 -14.37
N GLY A 72 -6.20 6.29 -15.66
CA GLY A 72 -5.25 6.33 -16.77
C GLY A 72 -4.43 5.07 -17.02
N ASN A 73 -4.84 3.92 -16.47
CA ASN A 73 -4.10 2.67 -16.57
C ASN A 73 -5.03 1.50 -16.88
N LEU A 74 -4.60 0.65 -17.82
CA LEU A 74 -5.29 -0.57 -18.20
C LEU A 74 -4.33 -1.76 -18.11
N GLN A 75 -4.73 -2.82 -17.42
CA GLN A 75 -3.94 -4.02 -17.23
C GLN A 75 -4.62 -5.24 -17.82
N TRP A 76 -3.88 -5.98 -18.66
CA TRP A 76 -4.29 -7.25 -19.25
C TRP A 76 -3.16 -8.29 -19.24
N GLY A 77 -3.41 -9.47 -18.66
CA GLY A 77 -2.37 -10.43 -18.34
C GLY A 77 -1.27 -9.78 -17.50
N LYS A 78 -0.02 -9.83 -17.96
CA LYS A 78 1.15 -9.18 -17.32
C LYS A 78 1.44 -7.76 -17.80
N THR A 79 0.65 -7.22 -18.74
CA THR A 79 0.95 -5.94 -19.36
C THR A 79 0.05 -4.86 -18.78
N SER A 80 0.64 -3.77 -18.31
CA SER A 80 -0.07 -2.54 -17.96
C SER A 80 0.29 -1.47 -18.99
N LEU A 81 -0.72 -0.78 -19.50
CA LEU A 81 -0.62 0.27 -20.50
C LEU A 81 -1.19 1.57 -19.97
N ASN A 82 -0.44 2.64 -20.15
CA ASN A 82 -0.82 4.00 -19.79
C ASN A 82 -0.05 4.99 -20.68
N SER A 83 -0.34 6.29 -20.53
CA SER A 83 0.27 7.35 -21.34
C SER A 83 1.80 7.42 -21.22
N SER A 84 2.40 6.95 -20.12
CA SER A 84 3.86 7.00 -19.91
C SER A 84 4.62 5.92 -20.68
N ASN A 85 3.98 4.77 -20.95
CA ASN A 85 4.63 3.62 -21.56
C ASN A 85 4.11 3.25 -22.96
N LEU A 86 3.01 3.85 -23.41
CA LEU A 86 2.37 3.57 -24.70
C LEU A 86 3.35 3.61 -25.89
N ASN A 87 4.27 4.58 -25.88
CA ASN A 87 5.26 4.77 -26.95
C ASN A 87 6.24 3.59 -27.08
N ASN A 88 6.40 2.77 -26.05
CA ASN A 88 7.21 1.55 -26.10
C ASN A 88 6.52 0.45 -26.92
N TYR A 89 5.21 0.57 -27.13
CA TYR A 89 4.35 -0.45 -27.73
C TYR A 89 3.76 -0.04 -29.09
N THR A 90 4.12 1.13 -29.62
CA THR A 90 3.61 1.64 -30.91
C THR A 90 3.75 0.64 -32.06
N SER A 91 4.82 -0.15 -32.08
CA SER A 91 5.05 -1.18 -33.10
C SER A 91 4.05 -2.33 -33.06
N LEU A 92 3.51 -2.68 -31.89
CA LEU A 92 2.46 -3.70 -31.75
C LEU A 92 1.08 -3.09 -32.00
N LEU A 93 0.80 -1.95 -31.35
CA LEU A 93 -0.50 -1.28 -31.42
C LEU A 93 -0.85 -0.81 -32.85
N SER A 94 0.12 -0.30 -33.61
CA SER A 94 -0.11 0.09 -35.01
C SER A 94 -0.43 -1.09 -35.93
N GLN A 95 -0.12 -2.34 -35.54
CA GLN A 95 -0.52 -3.51 -36.32
C GLN A 95 -2.01 -3.76 -36.23
N TRP A 96 -2.68 -3.34 -35.15
CA TRP A 96 -4.11 -3.54 -34.96
C TRP A 96 -4.89 -2.89 -36.10
N ARG A 97 -4.47 -1.71 -36.55
CA ARG A 97 -5.05 -1.01 -37.70
C ARG A 97 -5.25 -1.89 -38.94
N ASN A 98 -4.33 -2.82 -39.22
CA ASN A 98 -4.43 -3.68 -40.40
C ASN A 98 -5.54 -4.73 -40.29
N SER A 99 -6.07 -4.93 -39.09
CA SER A 99 -7.12 -5.88 -38.73
C SER A 99 -8.43 -5.20 -38.34
N LEU A 100 -8.49 -3.87 -38.41
CA LEU A 100 -9.65 -3.06 -38.06
C LEU A 100 -10.28 -2.46 -39.32
N THR A 101 -11.60 -2.31 -39.33
CA THR A 101 -12.30 -1.51 -40.34
C THR A 101 -12.03 -0.02 -40.15
N ASP A 102 -12.34 0.78 -41.18
CA ASP A 102 -12.12 2.24 -41.13
C ASP A 102 -12.97 2.94 -40.04
N ASP A 103 -14.06 2.31 -39.61
CA ASP A 103 -15.04 2.72 -38.60
C ASP A 103 -15.02 1.80 -37.37
N ALA A 104 -13.87 1.19 -37.06
CA ALA A 104 -13.78 0.23 -35.97
C ALA A 104 -13.75 0.89 -34.59
N ASP A 105 -14.46 0.28 -33.65
CA ASP A 105 -14.48 0.68 -32.24
C ASP A 105 -13.59 -0.21 -31.36
N ILE A 106 -12.91 0.40 -30.40
CA ILE A 106 -12.24 -0.30 -29.29
C ILE A 106 -12.93 0.09 -27.97
N LEU A 107 -13.51 -0.87 -27.28
CA LEU A 107 -14.23 -0.66 -26.02
C LEU A 107 -13.43 -1.28 -24.88
N LEU A 108 -12.94 -0.44 -23.97
CA LEU A 108 -12.08 -0.83 -22.85
C LEU A 108 -12.91 -0.87 -21.57
N TYR A 109 -13.15 -2.07 -21.03
CA TYR A 109 -13.85 -2.29 -19.77
C TYR A 109 -12.82 -2.55 -18.68
N GLY A 110 -12.73 -1.61 -17.74
CA GLY A 110 -11.84 -1.62 -16.58
C GLY A 110 -12.14 -0.36 -15.77
N CYS A 111 -12.08 -0.43 -14.45
CA CYS A 111 -12.43 0.73 -13.62
C CYS A 111 -11.52 1.93 -13.95
N ASP A 112 -12.11 3.13 -14.02
CA ASP A 112 -11.42 4.42 -14.02
C ASP A 112 -10.41 4.63 -15.17
N VAL A 113 -10.37 3.78 -16.19
CA VAL A 113 -9.34 3.78 -17.24
C VAL A 113 -9.22 5.13 -17.92
N ALA A 114 -10.34 5.84 -18.11
CA ALA A 114 -10.39 7.17 -18.70
C ALA A 114 -10.42 8.33 -17.67
N SER A 115 -10.37 8.03 -16.38
CA SER A 115 -10.34 9.04 -15.31
C SER A 115 -8.98 9.76 -15.25
N GLY A 116 -8.99 11.03 -14.86
CA GLY A 116 -7.78 11.86 -14.76
C GLY A 116 -6.95 11.91 -16.06
N GLU A 117 -5.71 11.43 -15.99
CA GLU A 117 -4.79 11.32 -17.14
C GLU A 117 -5.27 10.31 -18.21
N GLY A 118 -6.31 9.52 -17.92
CA GLY A 118 -6.88 8.53 -18.84
C GLY A 118 -7.44 9.10 -20.14
N ALA A 119 -7.95 10.34 -20.14
CA ALA A 119 -8.37 11.01 -21.37
C ALA A 119 -7.18 11.29 -22.32
N ALA A 120 -5.97 11.48 -21.81
CA ALA A 120 -4.76 11.58 -22.64
C ALA A 120 -4.34 10.20 -23.17
N PHE A 121 -4.40 9.17 -22.31
CA PHE A 121 -4.15 7.78 -22.70
C PHE A 121 -5.05 7.31 -23.85
N LEU A 122 -6.37 7.54 -23.76
CA LEU A 122 -7.33 7.18 -24.81
C LEU A 122 -7.01 7.86 -26.15
N ARG A 123 -6.71 9.16 -26.14
CA ARG A 123 -6.35 9.92 -27.35
C ARG A 123 -5.10 9.37 -28.03
N GLN A 124 -4.05 9.11 -27.25
CA GLN A 124 -2.82 8.55 -27.81
C GLN A 124 -3.04 7.14 -28.36
N LEU A 125 -3.84 6.31 -27.68
CA LEU A 125 -4.16 4.96 -28.15
C LEU A 125 -4.95 5.03 -29.47
N SER A 126 -5.96 5.89 -29.56
CA SER A 126 -6.75 6.14 -30.78
C SER A 126 -5.89 6.63 -31.94
N GLU A 127 -4.95 7.54 -31.68
CA GLU A 127 -4.02 8.01 -32.71
C GLU A 127 -3.13 6.88 -33.27
N ILE A 128 -2.71 5.93 -32.43
CA ILE A 128 -1.86 4.81 -32.85
C ILE A 128 -2.68 3.74 -33.60
N THR A 129 -3.85 3.36 -33.07
CA THR A 129 -4.69 2.30 -33.66
C THR A 129 -5.52 2.80 -34.83
N GLN A 130 -5.76 4.12 -34.91
CA GLN A 130 -6.65 4.78 -35.86
C GLN A 130 -8.11 4.31 -35.74
N ALA A 131 -8.50 3.92 -34.53
CA ALA A 131 -9.83 3.47 -34.19
C ALA A 131 -10.46 4.43 -33.18
N ASP A 132 -11.79 4.45 -33.14
CA ASP A 132 -12.55 5.16 -32.12
C ASP A 132 -12.55 4.33 -30.83
N ILE A 133 -12.41 4.97 -29.68
CA ILE A 133 -12.14 4.29 -28.41
C ILE A 133 -13.10 4.79 -27.35
N ALA A 134 -13.73 3.88 -26.61
CA ALA A 134 -14.52 4.17 -25.43
C ALA A 134 -13.93 3.47 -24.20
N ALA A 135 -13.91 4.15 -23.06
CA ALA A 135 -13.55 3.55 -21.77
C ALA A 135 -14.32 4.21 -20.62
N SER A 136 -14.43 3.49 -19.49
CA SER A 136 -15.08 3.99 -18.28
C SER A 136 -14.18 4.99 -17.55
N ASN A 137 -14.77 6.02 -16.93
CA ASN A 137 -14.09 6.94 -16.03
C ASN A 137 -14.47 6.76 -14.55
N ASP A 138 -15.15 5.66 -14.23
CA ASP A 138 -15.59 5.26 -12.91
C ASP A 138 -15.53 3.73 -12.75
N LEU A 139 -16.23 3.16 -11.77
CA LEU A 139 -16.17 1.74 -11.51
C LEU A 139 -16.92 0.94 -12.60
N THR A 140 -16.22 0.06 -13.31
CA THR A 140 -16.87 -0.89 -14.22
C THR A 140 -17.25 -2.20 -13.51
N GLY A 141 -18.51 -2.63 -13.58
CA GLY A 141 -18.99 -3.93 -13.13
C GLY A 141 -20.32 -3.89 -12.37
N SER A 142 -20.31 -4.33 -11.12
CA SER A 142 -21.52 -4.55 -10.30
C SER A 142 -22.11 -3.24 -9.77
N ALA A 143 -23.38 -2.98 -10.11
CA ALA A 143 -24.17 -1.88 -9.55
C ALA A 143 -24.32 -1.92 -8.02
N ILE A 144 -24.24 -3.12 -7.42
CA ILE A 144 -24.28 -3.27 -5.95
C ILE A 144 -23.01 -2.71 -5.30
N LEU A 145 -21.89 -2.76 -6.03
CA LEU A 145 -20.59 -2.24 -5.59
C LEU A 145 -20.35 -0.80 -6.09
N GLY A 146 -21.39 -0.14 -6.62
CA GLY A 146 -21.32 1.22 -7.12
C GLY A 146 -20.75 1.38 -8.53
N GLY A 147 -20.58 0.28 -9.28
CA GLY A 147 -20.11 0.34 -10.67
C GLY A 147 -21.19 0.08 -11.71
N ASP A 148 -20.91 0.37 -12.98
CA ASP A 148 -21.79 0.06 -14.10
C ASP A 148 -21.00 -0.42 -15.32
N TRP A 149 -21.61 -0.46 -16.51
CA TRP A 149 -20.95 -0.92 -17.74
C TRP A 149 -20.97 0.15 -18.82
N ASP A 150 -21.23 1.40 -18.42
CA ASP A 150 -21.18 2.53 -19.30
C ASP A 150 -19.70 2.90 -19.57
N LEU A 151 -19.46 3.47 -20.75
CA LEU A 151 -18.14 3.94 -21.17
C LEU A 151 -18.29 5.42 -21.53
N GLU A 152 -18.07 6.27 -20.54
CA GLU A 152 -18.43 7.70 -20.55
C GLU A 152 -17.51 8.50 -21.46
N VAL A 153 -16.24 8.08 -21.54
CA VAL A 153 -15.21 8.82 -22.25
C VAL A 153 -14.92 8.15 -23.58
N LYS A 154 -14.96 8.95 -24.65
CA LYS A 154 -14.87 8.46 -26.02
C LYS A 154 -13.91 9.30 -26.86
N THR A 155 -13.26 8.66 -27.83
CA THR A 155 -12.58 9.30 -28.95
C THR A 155 -13.36 8.95 -30.22
N GLY A 156 -13.82 9.97 -30.96
CA GLY A 156 -14.65 9.78 -32.15
C GLY A 156 -16.09 9.34 -31.86
N GLU A 157 -16.75 8.74 -32.84
CA GLU A 157 -18.11 8.23 -32.72
C GLU A 157 -18.05 6.74 -32.37
N ILE A 158 -18.97 6.26 -31.52
CA ILE A 158 -18.97 4.84 -31.10
C ILE A 158 -20.26 4.20 -31.57
N GLU A 159 -20.18 3.37 -32.62
CA GLU A 159 -21.32 2.67 -33.21
C GLU A 159 -21.61 1.32 -32.55
N SER A 160 -20.62 0.75 -31.88
CA SER A 160 -20.69 -0.57 -31.25
C SER A 160 -21.37 -0.54 -29.89
N GLY A 161 -22.31 -1.46 -29.69
CA GLY A 161 -22.94 -1.70 -28.39
C GLY A 161 -22.07 -2.57 -27.48
N VAL A 162 -22.46 -2.66 -26.21
CA VAL A 162 -21.80 -3.52 -25.20
C VAL A 162 -21.85 -5.00 -25.63
N ALA A 163 -20.77 -5.75 -25.35
CA ALA A 163 -20.63 -7.15 -25.79
C ALA A 163 -21.52 -8.15 -25.00
N PHE A 164 -22.07 -7.73 -23.87
CA PHE A 164 -22.72 -8.60 -22.88
C PHE A 164 -24.23 -8.42 -22.83
N ARG A 165 -24.93 -9.54 -22.59
CA ARG A 165 -26.37 -9.54 -22.34
C ARG A 165 -26.70 -8.83 -21.02
N GLN A 166 -27.87 -8.19 -20.99
CA GLN A 166 -28.34 -7.42 -19.83
C GLN A 166 -28.49 -8.27 -18.56
N GLU A 167 -28.91 -9.53 -18.71
CA GLU A 167 -28.95 -10.49 -17.61
C GLU A 167 -27.56 -10.75 -17.00
N THR A 168 -26.50 -10.81 -17.82
CA THR A 168 -25.11 -10.98 -17.33
C THR A 168 -24.63 -9.74 -16.61
N ILE A 169 -24.81 -8.56 -17.21
CA ILE A 169 -24.46 -7.28 -16.58
C ILE A 169 -25.11 -7.15 -15.20
N LYS A 170 -26.40 -7.46 -15.09
CA LYS A 170 -27.14 -7.42 -13.81
C LYS A 170 -26.77 -8.53 -12.84
N ALA A 171 -26.27 -9.67 -13.33
CA ALA A 171 -25.90 -10.82 -12.51
C ALA A 171 -24.45 -10.76 -12.04
N TYR A 172 -23.57 -10.02 -12.71
CA TYR A 172 -22.17 -9.87 -12.33
C TYR A 172 -22.06 -9.24 -10.94
N ARG A 173 -21.20 -9.79 -10.08
CA ARG A 173 -21.10 -9.42 -8.65
C ARG A 173 -19.78 -8.80 -8.26
N SER A 174 -18.89 -8.60 -9.22
CA SER A 174 -17.57 -8.00 -9.02
C SER A 174 -17.46 -6.69 -9.76
N ILE A 175 -16.37 -5.97 -9.56
CA ILE A 175 -15.94 -4.84 -10.38
C ILE A 175 -14.62 -5.19 -11.08
N LEU A 176 -14.12 -4.30 -11.94
CA LEU A 176 -12.92 -4.49 -12.76
C LEU A 176 -11.75 -3.58 -12.35
N PRO A 177 -11.40 -3.46 -11.05
CA PRO A 177 -10.34 -2.56 -10.61
C PRO A 177 -8.99 -3.09 -11.08
N LEU A 178 -7.94 -2.27 -11.00
CA LEU A 178 -6.59 -2.68 -11.30
C LEU A 178 -6.23 -3.85 -10.36
N SER A 179 -6.29 -5.07 -10.87
CA SER A 179 -5.70 -6.24 -10.22
C SER A 179 -4.20 -6.11 -10.36
N ILE A 180 -3.60 -5.31 -9.49
CA ILE A 180 -2.21 -5.55 -9.17
C ILE A 180 -2.21 -7.00 -8.71
N ALA A 181 -1.66 -7.90 -9.53
CA ALA A 181 -1.26 -9.18 -9.00
C ALA A 181 -0.43 -8.83 -7.77
N ASN A 182 -0.83 -9.28 -6.59
CA ASN A 182 -0.10 -9.22 -5.32
C ASN A 182 1.25 -9.96 -5.41
N SER A 183 1.96 -9.84 -6.53
CA SER A 183 3.30 -10.34 -6.77
C SER A 183 4.20 -9.51 -5.89
N PRO A 184 4.74 -10.11 -4.82
CA PRO A 184 5.56 -9.37 -3.89
C PRO A 184 6.75 -8.77 -4.64
N MET A 185 7.01 -7.48 -4.44
CA MET A 185 8.15 -6.81 -5.06
C MET A 185 9.41 -7.18 -4.30
N THR A 186 10.41 -7.70 -5.00
CA THR A 186 11.67 -8.11 -4.38
C THR A 186 12.40 -6.92 -3.78
N VAL A 187 12.84 -7.07 -2.53
CA VAL A 187 13.74 -6.16 -1.82
C VAL A 187 14.96 -6.95 -1.32
N GLY A 188 15.74 -6.41 -0.39
CA GLY A 188 16.81 -7.17 0.25
C GLY A 188 16.28 -8.33 1.12
N SER A 189 17.18 -9.20 1.57
CA SER A 189 16.82 -10.35 2.42
C SER A 189 16.36 -9.95 3.81
N ASN A 190 15.36 -10.66 4.33
CA ASN A 190 14.75 -10.45 5.64
C ASN A 190 14.35 -8.99 5.91
N PRO A 191 13.45 -8.39 5.10
CA PRO A 191 12.95 -7.05 5.38
C PRO A 191 12.17 -7.05 6.72
N LEU A 192 12.40 -6.05 7.55
CA LEU A 192 11.76 -5.92 8.89
C LEU A 192 10.91 -4.66 9.05
N SER A 193 11.19 -3.62 8.27
CA SER A 193 10.49 -2.32 8.37
C SER A 193 10.34 -1.71 6.99
N VAL A 194 9.18 -1.12 6.72
CA VAL A 194 8.92 -0.31 5.53
C VAL A 194 8.41 1.08 5.93
N SER A 195 9.02 2.13 5.40
CA SER A 195 8.59 3.52 5.56
C SER A 195 8.18 4.10 4.21
N VAL A 196 7.30 5.09 4.27
CA VAL A 196 6.68 5.74 3.11
C VAL A 196 7.09 7.21 3.08
N GLY A 197 7.34 7.76 1.89
CA GLY A 197 7.61 9.19 1.68
C GLY A 197 7.86 9.50 0.20
N ASP A 198 7.72 10.76 -0.21
CA ASP A 198 8.09 11.19 -1.56
C ASP A 198 9.60 11.54 -1.60
N PHE A 199 10.43 10.59 -2.01
CA PHE A 199 11.90 10.75 -1.99
C PHE A 199 12.44 11.48 -3.22
N ASN A 200 11.59 11.74 -4.21
CA ASN A 200 11.99 12.30 -5.49
C ASN A 200 11.28 13.62 -5.86
N GLY A 201 10.27 14.02 -5.09
CA GLY A 201 9.53 15.28 -5.21
C GLY A 201 8.49 15.30 -6.33
N ASP A 202 8.03 14.14 -6.83
CA ASP A 202 7.03 14.05 -7.90
C ASP A 202 5.58 13.96 -7.41
N GLY A 203 5.36 14.01 -6.10
CA GLY A 203 4.05 13.93 -5.47
C GLY A 203 3.49 12.51 -5.36
N LYS A 204 4.29 11.48 -5.66
CA LYS A 204 3.91 10.07 -5.52
C LYS A 204 4.66 9.46 -4.34
N LEU A 205 3.97 8.58 -3.61
CA LEU A 205 4.58 7.93 -2.45
C LEU A 205 5.59 6.86 -2.89
N ASP A 206 6.81 6.98 -2.38
CA ASP A 206 7.91 6.02 -2.52
C ASP A 206 8.07 5.18 -1.24
N LEU A 207 8.88 4.12 -1.30
CA LEU A 207 9.09 3.17 -0.20
C LEU A 207 10.57 2.99 0.14
N ALA A 208 10.88 2.97 1.44
CA ALA A 208 12.19 2.63 1.99
C ALA A 208 12.06 1.41 2.92
N THR A 209 12.79 0.33 2.65
CA THR A 209 12.69 -0.92 3.41
C THR A 209 14.02 -1.31 4.05
N ALA A 210 14.04 -1.48 5.38
CA ALA A 210 15.20 -1.98 6.12
C ALA A 210 15.35 -3.49 5.96
N ASN A 211 16.45 -3.94 5.34
CA ASN A 211 16.70 -5.35 5.05
C ASN A 211 17.71 -5.95 6.02
N TYR A 212 17.21 -6.61 7.06
CA TYR A 212 18.02 -7.15 8.15
C TYR A 212 19.12 -8.10 7.66
N GLY A 213 18.80 -8.99 6.70
CA GLY A 213 19.72 -10.01 6.23
C GLY A 213 20.76 -9.47 5.24
N SER A 214 20.44 -8.39 4.52
CA SER A 214 21.30 -7.81 3.47
C SER A 214 22.13 -6.61 3.95
N ASN A 215 21.89 -6.09 5.16
CA ASN A 215 22.59 -4.92 5.72
C ASN A 215 22.46 -3.67 4.84
N ASN A 216 21.29 -3.47 4.25
CA ASN A 216 21.00 -2.34 3.37
C ASN A 216 19.55 -1.87 3.53
N VAL A 217 19.26 -0.73 2.92
CA VAL A 217 17.89 -0.25 2.71
C VAL A 217 17.57 -0.36 1.23
N SER A 218 16.41 -0.92 0.89
CA SER A 218 15.85 -0.91 -0.46
C SER A 218 14.99 0.34 -0.65
N ILE A 219 15.16 1.04 -1.77
CA ILE A 219 14.37 2.20 -2.18
C ILE A 219 13.57 1.85 -3.43
N LEU A 220 12.26 2.02 -3.39
CA LEU A 220 11.35 1.76 -4.51
C LEU A 220 10.58 3.04 -4.81
N LEU A 221 10.73 3.58 -6.02
CA LEU A 221 10.02 4.79 -6.44
C LEU A 221 8.63 4.44 -6.97
N GLY A 222 7.61 5.13 -6.47
CA GLY A 222 6.21 4.92 -6.79
C GLY A 222 5.86 5.48 -8.16
N ASN A 223 5.05 4.75 -8.92
CA ASN A 223 4.54 5.21 -10.21
C ASN A 223 3.22 5.99 -10.07
N GLY A 224 2.62 6.03 -8.88
CA GLY A 224 1.37 6.73 -8.59
C GLY A 224 0.12 5.97 -9.06
N ASN A 225 0.25 4.66 -9.28
CA ASN A 225 -0.85 3.77 -9.68
C ASN A 225 -0.81 2.45 -8.88
N GLY A 226 -0.20 2.48 -7.69
CA GLY A 226 0.04 1.29 -6.86
C GLY A 226 1.23 0.43 -7.28
N THR A 227 1.91 0.73 -8.40
CA THR A 227 3.13 0.02 -8.83
C THR A 227 4.39 0.81 -8.50
N PHE A 228 5.52 0.11 -8.44
CA PHE A 228 6.82 0.70 -8.12
C PHE A 228 7.91 0.27 -9.09
N ASN A 229 8.92 1.12 -9.23
CA ASN A 229 10.14 0.79 -9.95
C ASN A 229 10.95 -0.30 -9.24
N ALA A 230 11.86 -0.94 -9.97
CA ALA A 230 12.79 -1.90 -9.40
C ALA A 230 13.61 -1.26 -8.27
N SER A 231 13.78 -1.98 -7.16
CA SER A 231 14.44 -1.44 -5.98
C SER A 231 15.90 -1.09 -6.27
N THR A 232 16.35 0.08 -5.81
CA THR A 232 17.77 0.36 -5.61
C THR A 232 18.14 0.11 -4.16
N THR A 233 19.43 0.01 -3.83
CA THR A 233 19.85 -0.28 -2.44
C THR A 233 20.99 0.62 -1.99
N VAL A 234 20.98 0.98 -0.71
CA VAL A 234 22.08 1.69 -0.04
C VAL A 234 22.52 0.91 1.19
N ALA A 235 23.82 0.64 1.30
CA ALA A 235 24.37 -0.09 2.44
C ALA A 235 24.29 0.74 3.72
N VAL A 236 23.97 0.10 4.85
CA VAL A 236 23.88 0.72 6.18
C VAL A 236 24.63 -0.14 7.20
N GLY A 237 24.49 0.14 8.50
CA GLY A 237 25.02 -0.73 9.54
C GLY A 237 24.50 -2.16 9.48
N PHE A 238 25.13 -3.06 10.23
CA PHE A 238 24.75 -4.47 10.25
C PHE A 238 23.40 -4.69 10.94
N ASN A 239 22.57 -5.50 10.29
CA ASN A 239 21.24 -5.90 10.73
C ASN A 239 20.31 -4.70 11.00
N PRO A 240 20.00 -3.89 9.97
CA PRO A 240 19.04 -2.79 10.11
C PRO A 240 17.66 -3.37 10.40
N TYR A 241 17.06 -2.91 11.50
CA TYR A 241 15.78 -3.43 11.99
C TYR A 241 14.62 -2.49 11.69
N SER A 242 14.85 -1.19 11.88
CA SER A 242 13.88 -0.12 11.64
C SER A 242 14.47 0.92 10.70
N VAL A 243 13.62 1.54 9.89
CA VAL A 243 13.92 2.74 9.11
C VAL A 243 12.89 3.82 9.44
N SER A 244 13.32 5.07 9.48
CA SER A 244 12.46 6.25 9.62
C SER A 244 12.85 7.33 8.65
N VAL A 245 11.89 8.19 8.32
CA VAL A 245 12.00 9.24 7.32
C VAL A 245 11.93 10.60 8.02
N GLY A 246 12.74 11.56 7.58
CA GLY A 246 12.77 12.92 8.14
C GLY A 246 13.61 13.87 7.29
N ASP A 247 13.58 15.17 7.56
CA ASP A 247 14.51 16.15 6.96
C ASP A 247 15.53 16.53 8.04
N PHE A 248 16.68 15.85 8.06
CA PHE A 248 17.65 15.95 9.14
C PHE A 248 18.68 17.06 8.92
N ASN A 249 18.70 17.66 7.72
CA ASN A 249 19.61 18.73 7.33
C ASN A 249 18.91 20.04 6.94
N SER A 250 17.58 20.09 7.02
CA SER A 250 16.73 21.24 6.71
C SER A 250 16.86 21.73 5.27
N ASP A 251 17.09 20.83 4.32
CA ASP A 251 17.19 21.15 2.89
C ASP A 251 15.88 20.92 2.12
N GLY A 252 14.83 20.45 2.79
CA GLY A 252 13.51 20.18 2.24
C GLY A 252 13.39 18.83 1.54
N LYS A 253 14.40 17.96 1.62
CA LYS A 253 14.39 16.61 1.06
C LYS A 253 14.31 15.59 2.19
N LEU A 254 13.64 14.48 1.88
CA LEU A 254 13.52 13.39 2.84
C LEU A 254 14.81 12.57 2.90
N ASP A 255 15.33 12.45 4.11
CA ASP A 255 16.45 11.64 4.56
C ASP A 255 15.95 10.37 5.27
N LEU A 256 16.86 9.41 5.51
CA LEU A 256 16.56 8.17 6.23
C LEU A 256 17.47 7.97 7.44
N ALA A 257 16.89 7.43 8.51
CA ALA A 257 17.60 6.96 9.69
C ALA A 257 17.32 5.46 9.90
N THR A 258 18.35 4.62 10.08
CA THR A 258 18.18 3.18 10.35
C THR A 258 18.71 2.77 11.71
N ALA A 259 17.93 2.03 12.49
CA ALA A 259 18.39 1.38 13.72
C ALA A 259 19.12 0.07 13.36
N ASN A 260 20.43 0.00 13.60
CA ASN A 260 21.25 -1.14 13.21
C ASN A 260 21.57 -2.02 14.43
N TYR A 261 20.81 -3.11 14.56
CA TYR A 261 20.78 -3.96 15.74
C TYR A 261 22.17 -4.47 16.12
N VAL A 262 22.92 -5.07 15.20
CA VAL A 262 24.25 -5.63 15.51
C VAL A 262 25.34 -4.56 15.58
N SER A 263 25.23 -3.50 14.79
CA SER A 263 26.22 -2.41 14.80
C SER A 263 26.09 -1.46 15.99
N ASN A 264 25.02 -1.56 16.79
CA ASN A 264 24.77 -0.69 17.95
C ASN A 264 24.80 0.80 17.60
N ASN A 265 24.32 1.15 16.40
CA ASN A 265 24.37 2.50 15.88
C ASN A 265 23.13 2.82 15.04
N VAL A 266 22.99 4.09 14.70
CA VAL A 266 22.03 4.60 13.73
C VAL A 266 22.79 5.05 12.49
N SER A 267 22.37 4.61 11.30
CA SER A 267 22.87 5.17 10.03
C SER A 267 21.97 6.30 9.56
N ILE A 268 22.57 7.41 9.13
CA ILE A 268 21.88 8.55 8.51
C ILE A 268 22.25 8.61 7.03
N LEU A 269 21.23 8.64 6.19
CA LEU A 269 21.34 8.70 4.73
C LEU A 269 20.64 9.97 4.26
N LEU A 270 21.41 10.94 3.78
CA LEU A 270 20.85 12.19 3.27
C LEU A 270 20.25 11.99 1.87
N GLY A 271 19.04 12.48 1.65
CA GLY A 271 18.31 12.42 0.39
C GLY A 271 18.86 13.42 -0.62
N ASN A 272 19.03 12.98 -1.86
CA ASN A 272 19.40 13.89 -2.96
C ASN A 272 18.19 14.60 -3.56
N GLY A 273 16.96 14.17 -3.23
CA GLY A 273 15.70 14.73 -3.72
C GLY A 273 15.34 14.29 -5.14
N ASN A 274 15.89 13.16 -5.59
CA ASN A 274 15.62 12.56 -6.90
C ASN A 274 15.42 11.04 -6.78
N GLY A 275 15.04 10.57 -5.59
CA GLY A 275 14.91 9.14 -5.28
C GLY A 275 16.23 8.42 -4.98
N THR A 276 17.36 9.14 -4.96
CA THR A 276 18.67 8.59 -4.54
C THR A 276 19.13 9.20 -3.21
N PHE A 277 20.01 8.47 -2.50
CA PHE A 277 20.58 8.90 -1.23
C PHE A 277 22.10 8.98 -1.30
N SER A 278 22.69 9.77 -0.42
CA SER A 278 24.14 9.90 -0.26
C SER A 278 24.79 8.52 -0.05
N THR A 279 25.88 8.27 -0.78
CA THR A 279 26.72 7.08 -0.56
C THR A 279 27.61 7.22 0.68
N THR A 280 27.79 8.45 1.18
CA THR A 280 28.44 8.69 2.47
C THR A 280 27.39 8.59 3.55
N VAL A 281 27.47 7.50 4.32
CA VAL A 281 26.58 7.20 5.44
C VAL A 281 27.22 7.69 6.74
N THR A 282 26.49 8.51 7.49
CA THR A 282 26.92 8.94 8.82
C THR A 282 26.41 7.93 9.84
N ASN A 283 27.32 7.24 10.54
CA ASN A 283 26.96 6.31 11.60
C ASN A 283 27.15 6.98 12.96
N ILE A 284 26.09 7.04 13.77
CA ILE A 284 26.11 7.59 15.13
C ILE A 284 25.86 6.45 16.10
N GLY A 285 26.75 6.26 17.08
CA GLY A 285 26.51 5.26 18.12
C GLY A 285 25.20 5.54 18.85
N ALA A 286 24.38 4.52 19.04
CA ALA A 286 23.10 4.65 19.75
C ALA A 286 23.29 4.92 21.26
N GLY A 287 24.52 4.84 21.78
CA GLY A 287 24.81 4.96 23.21
C GLY A 287 24.39 3.75 24.05
N ALA A 288 23.86 2.72 23.39
CA ALA A 288 23.32 1.49 23.97
C ALA A 288 23.48 0.32 22.99
N LEU A 289 23.10 -0.88 23.43
CA LEU A 289 23.19 -2.11 22.65
C LEU A 289 21.83 -2.51 22.06
N ASN A 290 21.87 -3.04 20.84
CA ASN A 290 20.73 -3.59 20.09
C ASN A 290 19.59 -2.58 19.85
N PRO A 291 19.84 -1.44 19.19
CA PRO A 291 18.76 -0.55 18.77
C PRO A 291 17.88 -1.27 17.74
N ILE A 292 16.58 -1.34 18.02
CA ILE A 292 15.61 -2.12 17.23
C ILE A 292 14.54 -1.23 16.58
N SER A 293 14.22 -0.10 17.21
CA SER A 293 13.30 0.91 16.69
C SER A 293 13.98 2.28 16.72
N VAL A 294 13.69 3.11 15.72
CA VAL A 294 14.04 4.52 15.69
C VAL A 294 12.77 5.34 15.42
N SER A 295 12.63 6.47 16.08
CA SER A 295 11.55 7.44 15.86
C SER A 295 12.11 8.84 15.75
N VAL A 296 11.41 9.70 15.02
CA VAL A 296 11.80 11.09 14.74
C VAL A 296 10.93 12.03 15.55
N GLY A 297 11.52 13.08 16.10
CA GLY A 297 10.81 14.08 16.90
C GLY A 297 11.64 15.33 17.16
N ASP A 298 11.06 16.40 17.70
CA ASP A 298 11.77 17.55 18.27
C ASP A 298 11.68 17.42 19.80
N PHE A 299 12.67 16.79 20.41
CA PHE A 299 12.65 16.45 21.83
C PHE A 299 13.20 17.59 22.70
N ASN A 300 13.84 18.59 22.09
CA ASN A 300 14.48 19.72 22.78
C ASN A 300 13.88 21.09 22.48
N GLY A 301 12.87 21.17 21.60
CA GLY A 301 12.16 22.39 21.24
C GLY A 301 12.96 23.35 20.35
N ASP A 302 14.00 22.89 19.66
CA ASP A 302 14.85 23.72 18.80
C ASP A 302 14.41 23.73 17.32
N SER A 303 13.28 23.07 17.02
CA SER A 303 12.70 22.94 15.68
C SER A 303 13.55 22.14 14.69
N LYS A 304 14.50 21.34 15.18
CA LYS A 304 15.23 20.37 14.37
C LYS A 304 14.77 18.97 14.71
N GLN A 305 14.88 18.09 13.73
CA GLN A 305 14.53 16.69 13.90
C GLN A 305 15.64 15.96 14.66
N ASP A 306 15.29 15.51 15.85
CA ASP A 306 16.01 14.59 16.72
C ASP A 306 15.57 13.15 16.46
N LEU A 307 16.32 12.19 17.02
CA LEU A 307 16.01 10.77 16.98
C LEU A 307 15.92 10.19 18.39
N ALA A 308 15.01 9.23 18.56
CA ALA A 308 14.95 8.38 19.73
C ALA A 308 15.07 6.90 19.31
N THR A 309 15.85 6.10 20.04
CA THR A 309 15.99 4.66 19.76
C THR A 309 15.52 3.81 20.94
N ALA A 310 14.75 2.75 20.67
CA ALA A 310 14.51 1.69 21.64
C ALA A 310 15.64 0.67 21.56
N ASN A 311 16.31 0.40 22.68
CA ASN A 311 17.49 -0.44 22.74
C ASN A 311 17.18 -1.71 23.53
N ASP A 312 16.82 -2.76 22.80
CA ASP A 312 16.30 -4.02 23.32
C ASP A 312 17.17 -4.58 24.46
N PHE A 313 18.45 -4.84 24.19
CA PHE A 313 19.34 -5.48 25.16
C PHE A 313 19.71 -4.58 26.34
N SER A 314 19.61 -3.26 26.18
CA SER A 314 20.01 -2.29 27.21
C SER A 314 18.85 -1.79 28.06
N ASP A 315 17.63 -2.28 27.81
CA ASP A 315 16.42 -1.94 28.56
C ASP A 315 16.19 -0.43 28.68
N ASN A 316 16.50 0.32 27.62
CA ASN A 316 16.47 1.78 27.64
C ASN A 316 16.12 2.42 26.29
N VAL A 317 15.88 3.72 26.33
CA VAL A 317 15.77 4.60 25.17
C VAL A 317 16.96 5.56 25.13
N SER A 318 17.49 5.84 23.93
CA SER A 318 18.50 6.88 23.71
C SER A 318 17.92 8.05 22.95
N ILE A 319 18.41 9.27 23.23
CA ILE A 319 18.03 10.51 22.52
C ILE A 319 19.25 11.10 21.82
N LEU A 320 19.15 11.24 20.51
CA LEU A 320 20.16 11.80 19.62
C LEU A 320 19.61 13.13 19.07
N LEU A 321 20.15 14.25 19.54
CA LEU A 321 19.73 15.57 19.10
C LEU A 321 20.27 15.93 17.73
N GLY A 322 19.39 16.37 16.83
CA GLY A 322 19.73 16.83 15.50
C GLY A 322 20.40 18.18 15.54
N ASN A 323 21.55 18.30 14.88
CA ASN A 323 22.21 19.60 14.71
C ASN A 323 21.59 20.41 13.54
N GLY A 324 20.69 19.80 12.74
CA GLY A 324 20.02 20.43 11.59
C GLY A 324 20.90 20.52 10.35
N ASN A 325 21.92 19.67 10.26
CA ASN A 325 22.84 19.59 9.14
C ASN A 325 23.19 18.13 8.78
N GLY A 326 22.32 17.19 9.15
CA GLY A 326 22.54 15.75 8.98
C GLY A 326 23.46 15.10 10.01
N THR A 327 23.93 15.86 11.02
CA THR A 327 24.72 15.33 12.15
C THR A 327 23.93 15.35 13.45
N PHE A 328 24.27 14.47 14.38
CA PHE A 328 23.57 14.31 15.64
C PHE A 328 24.53 14.27 16.83
N SER A 329 24.06 14.79 17.96
CA SER A 329 24.76 14.79 19.25
C SER A 329 23.96 13.99 20.27
N MET A 330 24.61 13.17 21.10
CA MET A 330 23.88 12.41 22.12
C MET A 330 23.53 13.31 23.32
N ALA A 331 22.24 13.52 23.60
CA ALA A 331 21.79 14.35 24.72
C ALA A 331 21.75 13.59 26.04
N VAL A 332 21.31 12.33 26.01
CA VAL A 332 21.10 11.51 27.21
C VAL A 332 21.56 10.08 26.92
N THR A 333 22.53 9.60 27.68
CA THR A 333 23.19 8.30 27.44
C THR A 333 22.38 7.07 27.85
N SER A 334 21.14 7.23 28.32
CA SER A 334 20.11 6.15 28.44
C SER A 334 18.98 6.60 29.36
N LEU A 335 17.75 6.40 28.92
CA LEU A 335 16.53 6.53 29.71
C LEU A 335 16.03 5.12 29.98
N GLY A 336 16.25 4.61 31.20
CA GLY A 336 15.70 3.32 31.58
C GLY A 336 14.18 3.35 31.47
N VAL A 337 13.59 2.39 30.75
CA VAL A 337 12.14 2.35 30.53
C VAL A 337 11.39 1.72 31.71
N GLY A 338 12.09 1.26 32.74
CA GLY A 338 11.50 0.60 33.92
C GLY A 338 10.97 -0.81 33.65
N ALA A 339 11.39 -1.40 32.53
CA ALA A 339 11.00 -2.71 32.00
C ALA A 339 12.13 -3.24 31.11
N SER A 340 12.00 -4.49 30.64
CA SER A 340 12.98 -5.15 29.77
C SER A 340 12.50 -5.37 28.35
N THR A 341 13.45 -5.34 27.40
CA THR A 341 13.26 -5.64 25.97
C THR A 341 12.28 -4.68 25.30
N PRO A 342 12.56 -3.35 25.26
CA PRO A 342 11.77 -2.41 24.48
C PRO A 342 11.98 -2.66 22.97
N VAL A 343 10.91 -3.02 22.26
CA VAL A 343 10.96 -3.45 20.84
C VAL A 343 10.28 -2.48 19.86
N SER A 344 9.44 -1.58 20.36
CA SER A 344 8.78 -0.55 19.56
C SER A 344 8.76 0.76 20.33
N LEU A 345 8.86 1.87 19.60
CA LEU A 345 8.84 3.24 20.10
C LEU A 345 7.81 4.04 19.30
N SER A 346 7.05 4.91 19.97
CA SER A 346 6.22 5.93 19.32
C SER A 346 6.31 7.25 20.08
N VAL A 347 6.01 8.33 19.36
CA VAL A 347 6.13 9.71 19.82
C VAL A 347 4.74 10.35 19.87
N GLY A 348 4.47 11.18 20.87
CA GLY A 348 3.19 11.86 21.05
C GLY A 348 3.27 13.03 22.02
N ASP A 349 2.17 13.74 22.23
CA ASP A 349 1.99 14.71 23.32
C ASP A 349 0.85 14.16 24.19
N PHE A 350 1.21 13.38 25.21
CA PHE A 350 0.25 12.61 25.99
C PHE A 350 -0.35 13.43 27.14
N ASN A 351 0.21 14.61 27.43
CA ASN A 351 -0.21 15.48 28.52
C ASN A 351 -0.70 16.87 28.08
N GLY A 352 -0.65 17.17 26.78
CA GLY A 352 -1.13 18.42 26.18
C GLY A 352 -0.25 19.63 26.48
N ASP A 353 1.02 19.45 26.82
CA ASP A 353 1.95 20.54 27.16
C ASP A 353 2.74 21.06 25.96
N GLY A 354 2.54 20.48 24.77
CA GLY A 354 3.17 20.84 23.52
C GLY A 354 4.58 20.27 23.34
N LYS A 355 5.02 19.37 24.21
CA LYS A 355 6.32 18.69 24.12
C LYS A 355 6.13 17.25 23.72
N GLN A 356 7.19 16.68 23.14
CA GLN A 356 7.17 15.31 22.66
C GLN A 356 7.52 14.33 23.78
N ASP A 357 6.56 13.46 24.06
CA ASP A 357 6.61 12.31 24.94
C ASP A 357 6.90 11.03 24.15
N LEU A 358 7.26 9.96 24.85
CA LEU A 358 7.58 8.66 24.27
C LEU A 358 6.78 7.53 24.93
N VAL A 359 6.42 6.53 24.12
CA VAL A 359 5.89 5.24 24.59
C VAL A 359 6.71 4.09 24.03
N THR A 360 7.07 3.13 24.87
CA THR A 360 7.69 1.86 24.44
C THR A 360 6.77 0.67 24.66
N ALA A 361 6.84 -0.32 23.75
CA ALA A 361 6.32 -1.66 23.98
C ALA A 361 7.46 -2.57 24.48
N ASN A 362 7.29 -3.17 25.67
CA ASN A 362 8.35 -3.93 26.34
C ASN A 362 8.01 -5.42 26.34
N ASP A 363 8.53 -6.12 25.33
CA ASP A 363 8.12 -7.48 24.95
C ASP A 363 8.23 -8.47 26.13
N PHE A 364 9.41 -8.56 26.76
CA PHE A 364 9.63 -9.53 27.84
C PHE A 364 8.86 -9.21 29.13
N SER A 365 8.50 -7.94 29.33
CA SER A 365 7.87 -7.48 30.57
C SER A 365 6.34 -7.37 30.50
N ASN A 366 5.74 -7.65 29.34
CA ASN A 366 4.29 -7.59 29.11
C ASN A 366 3.66 -6.25 29.52
N ASN A 367 4.36 -5.15 29.24
CA ASN A 367 3.92 -3.81 29.59
C ASN A 367 4.37 -2.79 28.54
N ILE A 368 3.83 -1.58 28.66
CA ILE A 368 4.33 -0.39 27.99
C ILE A 368 4.92 0.59 29.01
N SER A 369 5.81 1.47 28.56
CA SER A 369 6.35 2.56 29.38
C SER A 369 6.10 3.90 28.73
N ILE A 370 5.51 4.84 29.47
CA ILE A 370 5.32 6.23 29.05
C ILE A 370 6.38 7.11 29.68
N LEU A 371 7.10 7.89 28.87
CA LEU A 371 8.12 8.83 29.30
C LEU A 371 7.71 10.24 28.86
N LEU A 372 7.42 11.11 29.84
CA LEU A 372 7.02 12.48 29.54
C LEU A 372 8.25 13.35 29.26
N GLY A 373 8.21 14.10 28.16
CA GLY A 373 9.28 14.97 27.69
C GLY A 373 9.32 16.29 28.46
N ASN A 374 10.52 16.72 28.85
CA ASN A 374 10.71 18.03 29.46
C ASN A 374 10.88 19.15 28.41
N GLY A 375 11.02 18.79 27.13
CA GLY A 375 11.18 19.73 26.00
C GLY A 375 12.56 20.35 25.92
N ASN A 376 13.59 19.65 26.44
CA ASN A 376 14.99 20.09 26.42
C ASN A 376 15.94 18.89 26.15
N GLY A 377 15.41 17.84 25.53
CA GLY A 377 16.11 16.56 25.30
C GLY A 377 16.13 15.62 26.51
N THR A 378 15.53 16.01 27.65
CA THR A 378 15.40 15.15 28.83
C THR A 378 13.96 14.72 29.06
N PHE A 379 13.77 13.64 29.82
CA PHE A 379 12.47 13.05 30.13
C PHE A 379 12.29 12.87 31.64
N GLY A 380 11.04 12.68 32.08
CA GLY A 380 10.71 12.40 33.47
C GLY A 380 11.52 11.22 34.03
N ALA A 381 11.98 11.34 35.29
CA ALA A 381 12.92 10.39 35.89
C ALA A 381 12.32 8.98 36.14
N THR A 382 11.00 8.86 36.16
CA THR A 382 10.28 7.59 36.39
C THR A 382 9.24 7.40 35.30
N PRO A 383 9.41 6.41 34.39
CA PRO A 383 8.38 6.06 33.42
C PRO A 383 7.09 5.60 34.10
N ASN A 384 5.95 5.92 33.50
CA ASN A 384 4.67 5.33 33.88
C ASN A 384 4.52 3.98 33.16
N VAL A 385 4.57 2.88 33.90
CA VAL A 385 4.53 1.52 33.36
C VAL A 385 3.12 0.95 33.47
N ILE A 386 2.57 0.48 32.35
CA ILE A 386 1.19 -0.02 32.26
C ILE A 386 1.21 -1.44 31.69
N ALA A 387 0.64 -2.40 32.43
CA ALA A 387 0.52 -3.77 31.95
C ALA A 387 -0.42 -3.85 30.74
N VAL A 388 -0.03 -4.65 29.75
CA VAL A 388 -0.81 -4.93 28.54
C VAL A 388 -0.80 -6.45 28.29
N GLY A 389 -1.26 -6.90 27.11
CA GLY A 389 -1.20 -8.31 26.74
C GLY A 389 0.24 -8.86 26.64
N ASN A 390 0.34 -10.18 26.46
CA ASN A 390 1.61 -10.88 26.47
C ASN A 390 2.44 -10.61 25.21
N ASN A 391 3.74 -10.39 25.38
CA ASN A 391 4.71 -10.11 24.32
C ASN A 391 4.30 -8.92 23.43
N PRO A 392 4.18 -7.71 24.01
CA PRO A 392 3.81 -6.54 23.24
C PRO A 392 4.91 -6.19 22.23
N ASN A 393 4.57 -6.06 20.95
CA ASN A 393 5.56 -5.92 19.88
C ASN A 393 5.51 -4.58 19.14
N SER A 394 4.32 -4.01 18.98
CA SER A 394 4.14 -2.72 18.31
C SER A 394 3.17 -1.85 19.11
N VAL A 395 3.49 -0.57 19.22
CA VAL A 395 2.59 0.46 19.77
C VAL A 395 2.38 1.54 18.71
N ARG A 396 1.15 2.06 18.61
CA ARG A 396 0.80 3.21 17.77
C ARG A 396 -0.09 4.19 18.54
N VAL A 397 0.03 5.45 18.16
CA VAL A 397 -0.64 6.58 18.77
C VAL A 397 -1.68 7.15 17.80
N ALA A 398 -2.92 7.33 18.26
CA ALA A 398 -3.98 8.04 17.54
C ALA A 398 -5.11 8.43 18.50
N ASP A 399 -6.00 9.34 18.10
CA ASP A 399 -7.24 9.61 18.84
C ASP A 399 -8.33 8.65 18.35
N PHE A 400 -8.60 7.57 19.09
CA PHE A 400 -9.53 6.51 18.68
C PHE A 400 -10.98 6.82 19.07
N ASN A 401 -11.21 7.81 19.95
CA ASN A 401 -12.53 8.16 20.47
C ASN A 401 -12.98 9.59 20.13
N GLY A 402 -12.17 10.36 19.40
CA GLY A 402 -12.46 11.70 18.93
C GLY A 402 -12.49 12.76 20.04
N ASP A 403 -11.89 12.52 21.20
CA ASP A 403 -11.88 13.46 22.34
C ASP A 403 -10.74 14.48 22.30
N GLY A 404 -9.89 14.41 21.27
CA GLY A 404 -8.75 15.29 21.05
C GLY A 404 -7.51 14.91 21.84
N LYS A 405 -7.50 13.77 22.54
CA LYS A 405 -6.33 13.25 23.25
C LYS A 405 -5.79 12.03 22.53
N GLN A 406 -4.52 11.77 22.77
CA GLN A 406 -3.81 10.66 22.17
C GLN A 406 -4.06 9.38 22.97
N ASP A 407 -4.54 8.36 22.27
CA ASP A 407 -4.75 6.99 22.75
C ASP A 407 -3.67 6.06 22.18
N LEU A 408 -3.65 4.81 22.65
CA LEU A 408 -2.65 3.80 22.25
C LEU A 408 -3.30 2.51 21.78
N ALA A 409 -2.78 1.96 20.67
CA ALA A 409 -3.04 0.60 20.23
C ALA A 409 -1.75 -0.22 20.35
N VAL A 410 -1.81 -1.34 21.07
CA VAL A 410 -0.65 -2.19 21.36
C VAL A 410 -0.89 -3.63 20.92
N THR A 411 -0.13 -4.14 19.96
CA THR A 411 -0.20 -5.55 19.56
C THR A 411 0.45 -6.44 20.60
N SER A 412 -0.16 -7.60 20.88
CA SER A 412 0.36 -8.62 21.80
C SER A 412 0.56 -9.93 21.03
N LEU A 413 1.82 -10.24 20.70
CA LEU A 413 2.18 -11.37 19.84
C LEU A 413 1.66 -12.70 20.38
N ALA A 414 1.97 -13.02 21.64
CA ALA A 414 1.56 -14.28 22.25
C ALA A 414 0.08 -14.28 22.67
N GLY A 415 -0.54 -13.10 22.74
CA GLY A 415 -1.94 -12.92 23.09
C GLY A 415 -2.90 -12.97 21.90
N ASN A 416 -2.41 -12.87 20.67
CA ASN A 416 -3.22 -12.74 19.44
C ASN A 416 -4.29 -11.65 19.56
N ASN A 417 -3.93 -10.50 20.14
CA ASN A 417 -4.86 -9.41 20.37
C ASN A 417 -4.17 -8.04 20.31
N ILE A 418 -5.00 -6.99 20.26
CA ILE A 418 -4.60 -5.60 20.43
C ILE A 418 -5.26 -5.06 21.70
N SER A 419 -4.45 -4.45 22.56
CA SER A 419 -4.90 -3.65 23.69
C SER A 419 -5.09 -2.20 23.26
N ILE A 420 -6.27 -1.64 23.53
CA ILE A 420 -6.58 -0.21 23.30
C ILE A 420 -6.58 0.50 24.65
N LEU A 421 -5.76 1.53 24.81
CA LEU A 421 -5.66 2.32 26.04
C LEU A 421 -6.02 3.77 25.74
N LEU A 422 -7.10 4.26 26.36
CA LEU A 422 -7.56 5.63 26.16
C LEU A 422 -6.75 6.62 27.01
N GLY A 423 -6.31 7.71 26.39
CA GLY A 423 -5.55 8.78 27.01
C GLY A 423 -6.41 9.67 27.90
N ASN A 424 -5.93 9.97 29.11
CA ASN A 424 -6.58 10.92 30.00
C ASN A 424 -6.16 12.37 29.71
N GLY A 425 -5.16 12.58 28.83
CA GLY A 425 -4.67 13.90 28.40
C GLY A 425 -3.79 14.60 29.44
N ASN A 426 -3.26 13.85 30.40
CA ASN A 426 -2.37 14.35 31.44
C ASN A 426 -1.12 13.45 31.60
N GLY A 427 -0.78 12.70 30.57
CA GLY A 427 0.31 11.71 30.58
C GLY A 427 -0.06 10.36 31.21
N THR A 428 -1.32 10.15 31.58
CA THR A 428 -1.84 8.87 32.06
C THR A 428 -2.84 8.27 31.09
N PHE A 429 -2.98 6.94 31.13
CA PHE A 429 -3.90 6.18 30.29
C PHE A 429 -4.83 5.33 31.16
N SER A 430 -6.05 5.11 30.68
CA SER A 430 -6.97 4.14 31.27
C SER A 430 -6.43 2.71 31.08
N PRO A 431 -6.85 1.75 31.93
CA PRO A 431 -6.58 0.34 31.66
C PRO A 431 -7.07 -0.07 30.26
N ALA A 432 -6.44 -1.09 29.67
CA ALA A 432 -6.84 -1.59 28.37
C ALA A 432 -8.33 -1.95 28.33
N LEU A 433 -9.01 -1.56 27.25
CA LEU A 433 -10.43 -1.86 27.04
C LEU A 433 -10.67 -3.37 27.03
N THR A 434 -11.83 -3.77 27.58
CA THR A 434 -12.27 -5.17 27.63
C THR A 434 -13.64 -5.33 26.96
N PRO A 435 -13.81 -6.27 26.02
CA PRO A 435 -12.79 -7.20 25.51
C PRO A 435 -11.71 -6.50 24.67
N THR A 436 -10.50 -7.05 24.66
CA THR A 436 -9.45 -6.66 23.71
C THR A 436 -9.86 -6.98 22.28
N VAL A 437 -9.27 -6.31 21.30
CA VAL A 437 -9.52 -6.62 19.89
C VAL A 437 -8.79 -7.92 19.54
N ALA A 438 -9.53 -9.00 19.29
CA ALA A 438 -8.94 -10.26 18.87
C ALA A 438 -8.48 -10.14 17.41
N VAL A 439 -7.24 -10.55 17.13
CA VAL A 439 -6.64 -10.46 15.80
C VAL A 439 -6.12 -11.82 15.34
N GLY A 440 -5.48 -11.88 14.17
CA GLY A 440 -4.82 -13.08 13.67
C GLY A 440 -3.71 -13.60 14.59
N PHE A 441 -3.05 -14.67 14.15
CA PHE A 441 -1.94 -15.25 14.93
C PHE A 441 -0.70 -14.34 14.88
N ALA A 442 -0.07 -14.13 16.03
CA ALA A 442 1.15 -13.33 16.19
C ALA A 442 1.12 -11.97 15.46
N PRO A 443 0.27 -11.02 15.92
CA PRO A 443 0.20 -9.68 15.36
C PRO A 443 1.51 -8.92 15.60
N TYR A 444 2.31 -8.77 14.56
CA TYR A 444 3.66 -8.21 14.65
C TYR A 444 3.62 -6.68 14.67
N SER A 445 2.92 -6.09 13.69
CA SER A 445 2.81 -4.64 13.57
C SER A 445 1.36 -4.20 13.44
N VAL A 446 1.06 -3.03 13.99
CA VAL A 446 -0.20 -2.30 13.77
C VAL A 446 0.11 -0.93 13.17
N ASN A 447 -0.77 -0.44 12.32
CA ASN A 447 -0.80 0.93 11.84
C ASN A 447 -2.24 1.46 11.85
N VAL A 448 -2.38 2.78 11.82
CA VAL A 448 -3.67 3.47 11.93
C VAL A 448 -3.97 4.18 10.61
N GLY A 449 -5.23 4.14 10.19
CA GLY A 449 -5.70 4.81 8.99
C GLY A 449 -7.21 4.94 8.94
N ASP A 450 -7.74 5.70 8.00
CA ASP A 450 -9.17 5.71 7.68
C ASP A 450 -9.37 4.89 6.40
N PHE A 451 -9.70 3.61 6.57
CA PHE A 451 -9.74 2.65 5.48
C PHE A 451 -11.13 2.56 4.83
N ASN A 452 -12.16 3.09 5.49
CA ASN A 452 -13.53 3.10 4.97
C ASN A 452 -14.05 4.51 4.61
N SER A 453 -13.20 5.55 4.76
CA SER A 453 -13.51 6.97 4.54
C SER A 453 -14.65 7.50 5.41
N ASP A 454 -14.78 7.02 6.65
CA ASP A 454 -15.78 7.49 7.61
C ASP A 454 -15.26 8.54 8.61
N ALA A 455 -14.00 8.97 8.42
CA ALA A 455 -13.25 9.92 9.25
C ALA A 455 -12.96 9.42 10.67
N LYS A 456 -13.03 8.11 10.92
CA LYS A 456 -12.60 7.49 12.16
C LYS A 456 -11.31 6.70 11.94
N GLN A 457 -10.62 6.46 13.05
CA GLN A 457 -9.37 5.74 13.02
C GLN A 457 -9.62 4.23 13.08
N ASP A 458 -9.19 3.55 12.04
CA ASP A 458 -9.18 2.10 11.86
C ASP A 458 -7.78 1.52 12.12
N LEU A 459 -7.67 0.20 12.21
CA LEU A 459 -6.39 -0.50 12.43
C LEU A 459 -6.07 -1.45 11.28
N ALA A 460 -4.84 -1.40 10.80
CA ALA A 460 -4.23 -2.40 9.92
C ALA A 460 -3.18 -3.20 10.69
N VAL A 461 -3.27 -4.54 10.67
CA VAL A 461 -2.46 -5.42 11.52
C VAL A 461 -1.77 -6.48 10.67
N ALA A 462 -0.44 -6.45 10.62
CA ALA A 462 0.36 -7.50 9.99
C ALA A 462 0.43 -8.73 10.93
N ASN A 463 -0.13 -9.86 10.48
CA ASN A 463 -0.15 -11.09 11.26
C ASN A 463 0.94 -12.04 10.75
N TYR A 464 1.95 -12.30 11.60
CA TYR A 464 3.00 -13.27 11.36
C TYR A 464 2.42 -14.68 11.55
N ASP A 465 1.74 -15.23 10.54
CA ASP A 465 1.24 -16.60 10.58
C ASP A 465 1.88 -17.41 9.45
N GLU A 466 2.79 -18.33 9.82
CA GLU A 466 3.47 -19.24 8.88
C GLU A 466 2.48 -20.03 7.99
N ASN A 467 1.21 -20.16 8.40
CA ASN A 467 0.16 -20.86 7.66
C ASN A 467 -0.87 -19.93 6.99
N ASN A 468 -0.93 -18.65 7.37
CA ASN A 468 -1.98 -17.72 6.91
C ASN A 468 -1.51 -16.25 6.95
N ASN A 469 -0.42 -15.97 6.22
CA ASN A 469 0.18 -14.65 6.06
C ASN A 469 -0.82 -13.60 5.57
N ASN A 470 -1.26 -12.72 6.45
CA ASN A 470 -2.27 -11.73 6.09
C ASN A 470 -2.12 -10.40 6.85
N VAL A 471 -2.84 -9.40 6.34
CA VAL A 471 -3.19 -8.20 7.09
C VAL A 471 -4.66 -8.27 7.49
N SER A 472 -4.95 -7.99 8.75
CA SER A 472 -6.31 -7.79 9.25
C SER A 472 -6.64 -6.30 9.34
N ILE A 473 -7.85 -5.92 8.94
CA ILE A 473 -8.35 -4.54 9.08
C ILE A 473 -9.52 -4.50 10.05
N PHE A 474 -9.46 -3.64 11.06
CA PHE A 474 -10.51 -3.43 12.04
C PHE A 474 -11.04 -2.01 11.94
N LEU A 475 -12.35 -1.87 11.72
CA LEU A 475 -12.98 -0.57 11.57
C LEU A 475 -13.28 0.04 12.94
N GLY A 476 -12.91 1.29 13.15
CA GLY A 476 -13.14 2.04 14.36
C GLY A 476 -14.59 2.51 14.47
N ASP A 477 -15.17 2.40 15.67
CA ASP A 477 -16.51 2.93 15.92
C ASP A 477 -16.51 4.43 16.28
N GLY A 478 -15.32 4.99 16.56
CA GLY A 478 -15.11 6.39 16.91
C GLY A 478 -15.34 6.69 18.39
N SER A 479 -15.49 5.66 19.22
CA SER A 479 -15.60 5.73 20.69
C SER A 479 -14.46 4.99 21.40
N GLY A 480 -13.42 4.61 20.65
CA GLY A 480 -12.33 3.74 21.10
C GLY A 480 -12.58 2.25 20.90
N GLY A 481 -13.77 1.87 20.39
CA GLY A 481 -14.10 0.50 20.03
C GLY A 481 -13.79 0.19 18.56
N PHE A 482 -13.71 -1.09 18.23
CA PHE A 482 -13.42 -1.60 16.90
C PHE A 482 -14.36 -2.75 16.53
N SER A 483 -14.49 -3.01 15.22
CA SER A 483 -15.30 -4.10 14.70
C SER A 483 -14.94 -5.45 15.34
N ALA A 484 -15.94 -6.27 15.67
CA ALA A 484 -15.74 -7.56 16.34
C ALA A 484 -15.03 -8.61 15.47
N ALA A 485 -15.07 -8.43 14.15
CA ALA A 485 -14.34 -9.22 13.18
C ALA A 485 -13.57 -8.28 12.24
N PRO A 486 -12.40 -8.71 11.74
CA PRO A 486 -11.72 -7.94 10.71
C PRO A 486 -12.47 -8.02 9.38
N ILE A 487 -12.21 -7.05 8.50
CA ILE A 487 -12.49 -7.19 7.06
C ILE A 487 -11.77 -8.47 6.56
N PRO A 488 -12.38 -9.28 5.66
CA PRO A 488 -11.82 -10.56 5.22
C PRO A 488 -10.31 -10.50 4.91
N ASN A 489 -9.58 -11.56 5.32
CA ASN A 489 -8.12 -11.62 5.31
C ASN A 489 -7.50 -11.12 3.99
N ILE A 490 -6.67 -10.09 4.09
CA ILE A 490 -5.87 -9.58 2.98
C ILE A 490 -4.59 -10.41 2.92
N THR A 491 -4.51 -11.34 1.98
CA THR A 491 -3.31 -12.16 1.81
C THR A 491 -2.16 -11.32 1.26
N VAL A 492 -1.02 -11.37 1.96
CA VAL A 492 0.24 -10.72 1.59
C VAL A 492 1.36 -11.76 1.48
N GLY A 493 2.59 -11.32 1.18
CA GLY A 493 3.74 -12.22 1.13
C GLY A 493 4.08 -12.85 2.48
N ASN A 494 4.93 -13.87 2.47
CA ASN A 494 5.21 -14.68 3.64
C ASN A 494 5.85 -13.89 4.80
N SER A 495 5.35 -14.12 6.00
CA SER A 495 5.81 -13.56 7.27
C SER A 495 5.78 -12.03 7.28
N PRO A 496 4.60 -11.41 7.17
CA PRO A 496 4.49 -9.95 7.21
C PRO A 496 4.80 -9.45 8.63
N VAL A 497 5.80 -8.58 8.74
CA VAL A 497 6.35 -8.07 10.01
C VAL A 497 6.20 -6.55 10.15
N SER A 498 5.84 -5.86 9.08
CA SER A 498 5.60 -4.43 9.08
C SER A 498 4.42 -4.12 8.18
N VAL A 499 3.62 -3.13 8.56
CA VAL A 499 2.55 -2.57 7.75
C VAL A 499 2.62 -1.04 7.83
N SER A 500 2.58 -0.41 6.67
CA SER A 500 2.53 1.04 6.50
C SER A 500 1.38 1.43 5.59
N VAL A 501 0.93 2.67 5.74
CA VAL A 501 -0.28 3.19 5.12
C VAL A 501 0.08 4.38 4.23
N GLY A 502 -0.58 4.52 3.09
CA GLY A 502 -0.42 5.65 2.18
C GLY A 502 -1.36 5.53 0.99
N ASP A 503 -1.64 6.62 0.28
CA ASP A 503 -2.35 6.59 -1.00
C ASP A 503 -1.32 6.35 -2.12
N PHE A 504 -1.17 5.10 -2.56
CA PHE A 504 -0.14 4.69 -3.53
C PHE A 504 -0.62 4.82 -4.99
N ASN A 505 -1.92 5.00 -5.21
CA ASN A 505 -2.52 5.12 -6.55
C ASN A 505 -3.16 6.51 -6.82
N GLY A 506 -3.14 7.41 -5.84
CA GLY A 506 -3.66 8.78 -5.96
C GLY A 506 -5.18 8.85 -5.99
N ASP A 507 -5.91 7.83 -5.53
CA ASP A 507 -7.38 7.80 -5.57
C ASP A 507 -8.05 8.44 -4.33
N GLY A 508 -7.24 8.92 -3.38
CA GLY A 508 -7.68 9.56 -2.15
C GLY A 508 -8.03 8.57 -1.03
N LYS A 509 -7.89 7.26 -1.25
CA LYS A 509 -8.08 6.22 -0.23
C LYS A 509 -6.74 5.74 0.30
N GLN A 510 -6.77 5.26 1.54
CA GLN A 510 -5.58 4.75 2.20
C GLN A 510 -5.35 3.30 1.81
N ASP A 511 -4.22 3.04 1.16
CA ASP A 511 -3.70 1.73 0.79
C ASP A 511 -2.69 1.22 1.83
N LEU A 512 -2.25 -0.04 1.66
CA LEU A 512 -1.31 -0.69 2.55
C LEU A 512 -0.06 -1.18 1.83
N VAL A 513 1.06 -1.17 2.55
CA VAL A 513 2.28 -1.87 2.16
C VAL A 513 2.79 -2.70 3.32
N THR A 514 3.23 -3.94 3.06
CA THR A 514 3.85 -4.81 4.06
C THR A 514 5.28 -5.17 3.72
N ALA A 515 6.11 -5.34 4.75
CA ALA A 515 7.41 -6.01 4.64
C ALA A 515 7.26 -7.49 4.98
N ASN A 516 7.64 -8.38 4.05
CA ASN A 516 7.44 -9.82 4.13
C ASN A 516 8.79 -10.52 4.37
N ASN A 517 9.07 -10.88 5.62
CA ASN A 517 10.41 -11.22 6.08
C ASN A 517 11.00 -12.43 5.33
N ASP A 518 10.30 -13.56 5.32
CA ASP A 518 10.80 -14.80 4.72
C ASP A 518 10.75 -14.79 3.20
N ALA A 519 9.90 -13.94 2.62
CA ALA A 519 9.78 -13.79 1.18
C ALA A 519 10.85 -12.88 0.56
N GLY A 520 11.59 -12.09 1.36
CA GLY A 520 12.55 -11.10 0.83
C GLY A 520 11.86 -10.07 -0.07
N SER A 521 10.65 -9.66 0.30
CA SER A 521 9.77 -8.87 -0.55
C SER A 521 8.90 -7.91 0.26
N ILE A 522 8.21 -7.02 -0.46
CA ILE A 522 7.09 -6.25 0.06
C ILE A 522 5.80 -6.60 -0.70
N SER A 523 4.63 -6.41 -0.09
CA SER A 523 3.34 -6.47 -0.77
C SER A 523 2.66 -5.12 -0.71
N VAL A 524 2.05 -4.67 -1.80
CA VAL A 524 1.22 -3.47 -1.84
C VAL A 524 -0.21 -3.91 -2.08
N VAL A 525 -1.14 -3.36 -1.30
CA VAL A 525 -2.56 -3.68 -1.33
C VAL A 525 -3.32 -2.39 -1.47
N LEU A 526 -4.00 -2.23 -2.60
CA LEU A 526 -4.84 -1.06 -2.85
C LEU A 526 -6.20 -1.18 -2.17
N ASN A 527 -6.73 -0.06 -1.70
CA ASN A 527 -8.05 0.07 -1.15
C ASN A 527 -9.07 0.40 -2.26
N VAL A 528 -9.79 -0.63 -2.69
CA VAL A 528 -10.82 -0.47 -3.71
C VAL A 528 -12.18 -0.41 -3.02
N ASN A 529 -12.95 0.66 -3.23
CA ASN A 529 -14.31 0.83 -2.71
C ASN A 529 -14.46 0.79 -1.18
N ASN A 530 -13.53 1.35 -0.42
CA ASN A 530 -13.61 1.38 1.05
C ASN A 530 -13.63 -0.04 1.65
N ILE A 531 -13.11 -1.00 0.88
CA ILE A 531 -12.90 -2.40 1.26
C ILE A 531 -11.47 -2.71 0.83
N ILE A 532 -10.59 -2.91 1.82
CA ILE A 532 -9.23 -3.37 1.53
C ILE A 532 -9.31 -4.88 1.28
N GLY A 533 -8.97 -5.32 0.06
CA GLY A 533 -9.07 -6.74 -0.28
C GLY A 533 -8.58 -7.10 -1.69
N THR A 534 -8.39 -8.39 -1.93
CA THR A 534 -8.14 -8.95 -3.27
C THR A 534 -9.45 -9.16 -4.01
N SER A 535 -9.38 -9.13 -5.36
CA SER A 535 -10.54 -9.29 -6.26
C SER A 535 -11.31 -10.63 -6.11
N GLU A 536 -10.78 -11.61 -5.36
CA GLU A 536 -11.38 -12.95 -5.20
C GLU A 536 -12.38 -13.09 -4.03
N LEU A 537 -12.53 -12.11 -3.12
CA LEU A 537 -13.26 -12.32 -1.86
C LEU A 537 -14.65 -11.68 -1.73
N ILE A 538 -15.24 -11.14 -2.80
CA ILE A 538 -16.62 -10.63 -2.76
C ILE A 538 -17.61 -11.80 -2.93
N SER A 539 -17.69 -12.69 -1.93
CA SER A 539 -18.84 -13.61 -1.79
C SER A 539 -19.68 -13.20 -0.56
N PHE A 540 -20.86 -12.68 -0.86
CA PHE A 540 -21.80 -12.07 0.08
C PHE A 540 -22.59 -13.14 0.86
N GLN A 541 -22.03 -13.64 1.97
CA GLN A 541 -22.83 -14.33 3.00
C GLN A 541 -22.77 -13.71 4.40
N GLN A 542 -21.95 -12.68 4.65
CA GLN A 542 -21.77 -12.13 6.00
C GLN A 542 -22.35 -10.71 6.25
N LEU A 543 -22.87 -10.03 5.23
CA LEU A 543 -23.37 -8.64 5.35
C LEU A 543 -24.89 -8.48 5.53
N LEU A 544 -25.65 -9.58 5.71
CA LEU A 544 -27.11 -9.52 5.97
C LEU A 544 -27.53 -10.03 7.35
N GLY A 545 -26.61 -10.12 8.29
CA GLY A 545 -26.93 -10.38 9.69
C GLY A 545 -27.00 -9.11 10.51
N GLU A 546 -27.94 -8.20 10.21
CA GLU A 546 -28.57 -7.21 11.13
C GLU A 546 -29.31 -6.12 10.32
N MET A 547 -30.55 -6.42 9.93
CA MET A 547 -31.65 -5.45 9.86
C MET A 547 -32.74 -5.88 10.84
#